data_AF-A0A958WJ54-F1
#
_entry.id   AF-A0A958WJ54-F1
#
_cell.length_a   1.000
_cell.length_b   1.000
_cell.length_c   1.000
_cell.angle_alpha   90.00
_cell.angle_beta   90.00
_cell.angle_gamma   90.00
#
_symmetry.space_group_name_H-M   'P 1'
#
loop_
_entity.id
_entity.type
_entity.pdbx_description
1 polymer ?
#
loop_
_entity_poly.entity_id
_entity_poly.type
_entity_poly.pdbx_seq_one_letter_code
_entity_poly.pdbx_strand_id
1 'polypeptide(L)'
;ATLDSWDNYFVNVYVQLYPGGDFEETSKIIKDVMLSHVDAESVETKPEIFLHPMSQWHLNSEFKNGELVTSKRMMSVWYYSAIGIFVLLLACINFMYLSTARSEKRAREIGIRKSIGSLRGQLVQQFFGEAFMVVAISAIVALAAVQLSLPWFNAVSGKNMALPMGSPLFWAIMAGVVLFTALVAGSYPALYLSSFNAVKILKGTFKIGGQGLVPRRILVVVQFTVSIIITIGTIIVYQQIQYAKERPVGYT
;
A
#
# COMPACT_ATOMS: atom_id res chain seq x y z
N ALA A 1 1.03 -24.93 -42.21
CA ALA A 1 -0.20 -25.04 -41.41
C ALA A 1 -1.37 -24.78 -42.33
N THR A 2 -2.21 -25.78 -42.56
CA THR A 2 -3.48 -25.64 -43.27
C THR A 2 -4.44 -24.79 -42.42
N LEU A 3 -5.37 -24.07 -43.04
CA LEU A 3 -6.35 -23.22 -42.32
C LEU A 3 -7.27 -24.01 -41.37
N ASP A 4 -7.30 -25.33 -41.49
CA ASP A 4 -8.16 -26.24 -40.72
C ASP A 4 -7.49 -26.80 -39.45
N SER A 5 -6.28 -26.35 -39.10
CA SER A 5 -5.54 -26.84 -37.94
C SER A 5 -6.00 -26.13 -36.65
N TRP A 6 -6.87 -26.77 -35.88
CA TRP A 6 -7.39 -26.22 -34.62
C TRP A 6 -6.37 -26.27 -33.47
N ASP A 7 -5.32 -27.07 -33.58
CA ASP A 7 -4.20 -27.22 -32.64
C ASP A 7 -3.21 -26.03 -32.62
N ASN A 8 -3.55 -24.93 -33.28
CA ASN A 8 -2.72 -23.74 -33.36
C ASN A 8 -3.05 -22.70 -32.27
N TYR A 9 -2.25 -22.70 -31.21
CA TYR A 9 -2.37 -21.77 -30.07
C TYR A 9 -1.63 -20.43 -30.25
N PHE A 10 -1.07 -20.16 -31.44
CA PHE A 10 -0.26 -18.96 -31.68
C PHE A 10 -1.10 -17.68 -31.82
N VAL A 11 -2.40 -17.81 -32.14
CA VAL A 11 -3.27 -16.67 -32.46
C VAL A 11 -4.22 -16.39 -31.30
N ASN A 12 -4.29 -15.14 -30.88
CA ASN A 12 -5.31 -14.68 -29.94
C ASN A 12 -6.66 -14.56 -30.66
N VAL A 13 -7.64 -15.35 -30.23
CA VAL A 13 -9.00 -15.29 -30.74
C VAL A 13 -9.85 -14.40 -29.85
N TYR A 14 -10.49 -13.39 -30.45
CA TYR A 14 -11.39 -12.48 -29.75
C TYR A 14 -12.82 -12.73 -30.20
N VAL A 15 -13.74 -12.80 -29.24
CA VAL A 15 -15.16 -13.06 -29.49
C VAL A 15 -15.99 -12.01 -28.78
N GLN A 16 -17.01 -11.50 -29.47
CA GLN A 16 -17.98 -10.57 -28.90
C GLN A 16 -19.29 -11.31 -28.64
N LEU A 17 -19.78 -11.26 -27.40
CA LEU A 17 -21.08 -11.83 -27.04
C LEU A 17 -22.23 -10.97 -27.58
N TYR A 18 -23.35 -11.61 -27.92
CA TYR A 18 -24.58 -10.91 -28.29
C TYR A 18 -25.09 -10.03 -27.13
N PRO A 19 -25.73 -8.88 -27.39
CA PRO A 19 -26.29 -8.03 -26.33
C PRO A 19 -27.30 -8.80 -25.45
N GLY A 20 -26.92 -9.09 -24.20
CA GLY A 20 -27.72 -9.89 -23.25
C GLY A 20 -27.38 -11.38 -23.21
N GLY A 21 -26.37 -11.83 -23.95
CA GLY A 21 -25.87 -13.21 -23.86
C GLY A 21 -25.16 -13.47 -22.52
N ASP A 22 -25.44 -14.63 -21.93
CA ASP A 22 -24.80 -15.07 -20.69
C ASP A 22 -23.37 -15.57 -20.98
N PHE A 23 -22.40 -15.00 -20.26
CA PHE A 23 -20.99 -15.35 -20.36
C PHE A 23 -20.72 -16.79 -19.92
N GLU A 24 -21.37 -17.25 -18.86
CA GLU A 24 -21.15 -18.58 -18.28
C GLU A 24 -21.77 -19.67 -19.16
N GLU A 25 -22.97 -19.40 -19.70
CA GLU A 25 -23.63 -20.30 -20.65
C GLU A 25 -22.81 -20.44 -21.94
N THR A 26 -22.33 -19.32 -22.49
CA THR A 26 -21.50 -19.34 -23.71
C THR A 26 -20.16 -20.06 -23.45
N SER A 27 -19.53 -19.85 -22.30
CA SER A 27 -18.28 -20.52 -21.95
C SER A 27 -18.45 -22.03 -21.79
N LYS A 28 -19.63 -22.51 -21.35
CA LYS A 28 -19.93 -23.96 -21.28
C LYS A 28 -20.09 -24.58 -22.67
N ILE A 29 -20.75 -23.88 -23.59
CA ILE A 29 -20.98 -24.37 -24.97
C ILE A 29 -19.66 -24.55 -25.71
N ILE A 30 -18.73 -23.59 -25.58
CA ILE A 30 -17.46 -23.62 -26.33
C ILE A 30 -16.40 -24.53 -25.71
N LYS A 31 -16.62 -24.99 -24.48
CA LYS A 31 -15.64 -25.71 -23.65
C LYS A 31 -15.03 -26.91 -24.36
N ASP A 32 -15.89 -27.73 -24.96
CA ASP A 32 -15.55 -29.03 -25.54
C ASP A 32 -15.47 -29.00 -27.07
N VAL A 33 -15.65 -27.82 -27.70
CA VAL A 33 -15.67 -27.67 -29.17
C VAL A 33 -14.34 -28.11 -29.80
N MET A 34 -13.24 -27.96 -29.04
CA MET A 34 -11.93 -28.38 -29.51
C MET A 34 -11.82 -29.90 -29.61
N LEU A 35 -12.44 -30.66 -28.69
CA LEU A 35 -12.32 -32.12 -28.60
C LEU A 35 -12.82 -32.85 -29.85
N SER A 36 -13.70 -32.24 -30.64
CA SER A 36 -14.22 -32.83 -31.90
C SER A 36 -13.35 -32.54 -33.13
N HIS A 37 -12.32 -31.69 -33.00
CA HIS A 37 -11.51 -31.20 -34.12
C HIS A 37 -9.99 -31.43 -33.94
N VAL A 38 -9.53 -32.14 -32.90
CA VAL A 38 -8.11 -32.47 -32.68
C VAL A 38 -7.85 -33.97 -32.81
N ASP A 39 -6.61 -34.31 -33.19
CA ASP A 39 -6.15 -35.70 -33.32
C ASP A 39 -6.20 -36.46 -31.98
N ALA A 40 -6.30 -37.79 -32.04
CA ALA A 40 -6.49 -38.66 -30.87
C ALA A 40 -5.41 -38.52 -29.78
N GLU A 41 -4.19 -38.10 -30.14
CA GLU A 41 -3.07 -37.83 -29.22
C GLU A 41 -3.29 -36.54 -28.41
N SER A 42 -3.94 -35.53 -29.00
CA SER A 42 -4.27 -34.24 -28.36
C SER A 42 -5.56 -34.28 -27.54
N VAL A 43 -6.35 -35.35 -27.67
CA VAL A 43 -7.54 -35.59 -26.83
C VAL A 43 -7.16 -36.00 -25.40
N GLU A 44 -6.00 -36.66 -25.22
CA GLU A 44 -5.51 -37.06 -23.88
C GLU A 44 -5.19 -35.85 -22.98
N THR A 45 -4.76 -34.73 -23.54
CA THR A 45 -4.45 -33.49 -22.81
C THR A 45 -5.70 -32.66 -22.46
N LYS A 46 -6.90 -33.07 -22.88
CA LYS A 46 -8.20 -32.42 -22.62
C LYS A 46 -8.14 -30.89 -22.77
N PRO A 47 -7.82 -30.36 -23.98
CA PRO A 47 -7.77 -28.93 -24.20
C PRO A 47 -9.16 -28.30 -23.99
N GLU A 48 -9.27 -27.43 -23.00
CA GLU A 48 -10.50 -26.69 -22.70
C GLU A 48 -10.38 -25.25 -23.24
N ILE A 49 -11.42 -24.80 -23.96
CA ILE A 49 -11.54 -23.39 -24.38
C ILE A 49 -12.47 -22.68 -23.40
N PHE A 50 -12.04 -21.55 -22.86
CA PHE A 50 -12.87 -20.73 -21.99
C PHE A 50 -12.84 -19.27 -22.40
N LEU A 51 -13.92 -18.56 -22.13
CA LEU A 51 -13.96 -17.12 -22.31
C LEU A 51 -13.21 -16.45 -21.15
N HIS A 52 -12.45 -15.40 -21.46
CA HIS A 52 -11.84 -14.55 -20.45
C HIS A 52 -12.28 -13.09 -20.67
N PRO A 53 -12.99 -12.45 -19.72
CA PRO A 53 -13.60 -11.16 -19.94
C PRO A 53 -12.55 -10.06 -20.09
N MET A 54 -12.74 -9.19 -21.08
CA MET A 54 -11.79 -8.14 -21.45
C MET A 54 -11.46 -7.16 -20.31
N SER A 55 -12.41 -6.98 -19.37
CA SER A 55 -12.21 -6.14 -18.18
C SER A 55 -11.10 -6.65 -17.25
N GLN A 56 -10.75 -7.93 -17.30
CA GLN A 56 -9.76 -8.56 -16.42
C GLN A 56 -8.36 -8.65 -17.03
N TRP A 57 -8.22 -8.44 -18.35
CA TRP A 57 -6.96 -8.63 -19.07
C TRP A 57 -5.82 -7.72 -18.60
N HIS A 58 -6.14 -6.60 -17.94
CA HIS A 58 -5.09 -5.71 -17.47
C HIS A 58 -4.33 -6.28 -16.27
N LEU A 59 -5.04 -6.86 -15.30
CA LEU A 59 -4.48 -7.35 -14.03
C LEU A 59 -4.33 -8.88 -13.99
N ASN A 60 -5.16 -9.60 -14.73
CA ASN A 60 -5.35 -11.06 -14.64
C ASN A 60 -5.15 -11.72 -16.01
N SER A 61 -3.98 -11.52 -16.64
CA SER A 61 -3.67 -12.03 -17.99
C SER A 61 -2.78 -13.27 -18.01
N GLU A 62 -2.30 -13.74 -16.86
CA GLU A 62 -1.41 -14.90 -16.80
C GLU A 62 -2.20 -16.17 -16.47
N PHE A 63 -2.04 -17.18 -17.31
CA PHE A 63 -2.62 -18.50 -17.14
C PHE A 63 -1.50 -19.53 -17.06
N LYS A 64 -1.63 -20.49 -16.14
CA LYS A 64 -0.72 -21.63 -16.05
C LYS A 64 -1.57 -22.88 -15.96
N ASN A 65 -1.42 -23.79 -16.93
CA ASN A 65 -2.22 -25.03 -17.03
C ASN A 65 -3.74 -24.80 -17.07
N GLY A 66 -4.21 -23.73 -17.73
CA GLY A 66 -5.64 -23.42 -17.82
C GLY A 66 -6.24 -22.70 -16.61
N GLU A 67 -5.48 -22.53 -15.51
CA GLU A 67 -5.93 -21.78 -14.35
C GLU A 67 -5.39 -20.34 -14.35
N LEU A 68 -6.23 -19.41 -13.90
CA LEU A 68 -5.85 -18.02 -13.64
C LEU A 68 -4.80 -17.98 -12.53
N VAL A 69 -3.57 -17.64 -12.89
CA VAL A 69 -2.51 -17.39 -11.92
C VAL A 69 -2.41 -15.89 -11.65
N THR A 70 -1.91 -15.54 -10.46
CA THR A 70 -1.69 -14.13 -10.13
C THR A 70 -0.66 -13.54 -11.07
N SER A 71 -1.10 -12.68 -12.00
CA SER A 71 -0.20 -12.06 -12.97
C SER A 71 0.84 -11.18 -12.28
N LYS A 72 2.01 -11.01 -12.92
CA LYS A 72 3.08 -10.13 -12.45
C LYS A 72 2.61 -8.69 -12.19
N ARG A 73 1.61 -8.22 -12.95
CA ARG A 73 1.00 -6.90 -12.77
C ARG A 73 0.19 -6.80 -11.47
N MET A 74 -0.64 -7.80 -11.17
CA MET A 74 -1.37 -7.87 -9.91
C MET A 74 -0.40 -7.96 -8.73
N MET A 75 0.65 -8.78 -8.85
CA MET A 75 1.69 -8.90 -7.85
C MET A 75 2.40 -7.56 -7.59
N SER A 76 2.65 -6.76 -8.63
CA SER A 76 3.18 -5.39 -8.49
C SER A 76 2.26 -4.49 -7.67
N VAL A 77 0.94 -4.56 -7.86
CA VAL A 77 -0.03 -3.80 -7.05
C VAL A 77 0.09 -4.19 -5.58
N TRP A 78 0.12 -5.49 -5.28
CA TRP A 78 0.29 -5.98 -3.91
C TRP A 78 1.58 -5.48 -3.27
N TYR A 79 2.71 -5.52 -3.98
CA TYR A 79 3.98 -5.02 -3.45
C TYR A 79 3.94 -3.53 -3.15
N TYR A 80 3.44 -2.69 -4.07
CA TYR A 80 3.35 -1.26 -3.84
C TYR A 80 2.37 -0.90 -2.71
N SER A 81 1.23 -1.60 -2.62
CA SER A 81 0.28 -1.43 -1.52
C SER A 81 0.87 -1.84 -0.17
N ALA A 82 1.58 -2.97 -0.11
CA ALA A 82 2.23 -3.43 1.12
C ALA A 82 3.32 -2.47 1.60
N ILE A 83 4.18 -2.00 0.68
CA ILE A 83 5.21 -1.00 0.99
C ILE A 83 4.55 0.30 1.48
N GLY A 84 3.49 0.77 0.81
CA GLY A 84 2.76 1.97 1.21
C GLY A 84 2.18 1.87 2.62
N ILE A 85 1.50 0.77 2.94
CA ILE A 85 0.96 0.51 4.29
C ILE A 85 2.08 0.46 5.32
N PHE A 86 3.19 -0.21 5.00
CA PHE A 86 4.31 -0.35 5.92
C PHE A 86 4.97 1.01 6.23
N VAL A 87 5.21 1.84 5.20
CA VAL A 87 5.74 3.20 5.36
C VAL A 87 4.77 4.09 6.16
N LEU A 88 3.46 3.95 5.92
CA LEU A 88 2.43 4.67 6.67
C LEU A 88 2.46 4.31 8.16
N LEU A 89 2.57 3.02 8.49
CA LEU A 89 2.68 2.55 9.87
C LEU A 89 3.96 3.07 10.53
N LEU A 90 5.10 3.06 9.83
CA LEU A 90 6.34 3.66 10.32
C LEU A 90 6.19 5.15 10.62
N ALA A 91 5.48 5.89 9.77
CA ALA A 91 5.20 7.31 10.01
C ALA A 91 4.31 7.53 11.25
N CYS A 92 3.25 6.73 11.43
CA CYS A 92 2.42 6.78 12.63
C CYS A 92 3.24 6.48 13.90
N ILE A 93 4.09 5.45 13.86
CA ILE A 93 5.01 5.09 14.95
C ILE A 93 5.95 6.25 15.27
N ASN A 94 6.55 6.87 14.25
CA ASN A 94 7.46 7.98 14.44
C ASN A 94 6.76 9.18 15.08
N PHE A 95 5.55 9.49 14.63
CA PHE A 95 4.74 10.55 15.23
C PHE A 95 4.41 10.26 16.70
N MET A 96 3.98 9.04 17.03
CA MET A 96 3.75 8.62 18.41
C MET A 96 5.02 8.76 19.26
N TYR A 97 6.17 8.35 18.71
CA TYR A 97 7.47 8.48 19.36
C TYR A 97 7.80 9.95 19.68
N LEU A 98 7.68 10.85 18.71
CA LEU A 98 7.96 12.28 18.87
C LEU A 98 6.99 12.95 19.84
N SER A 99 5.69 12.64 19.73
CA SER A 99 4.65 13.16 20.62
C SER A 99 4.86 12.71 22.06
N THR A 100 5.26 11.45 22.25
CA THR A 100 5.62 10.90 23.57
C THR A 100 6.94 11.49 24.08
N ALA A 101 7.93 11.76 23.23
CA ALA A 101 9.17 12.43 23.66
C ALA A 101 8.92 13.84 24.23
N ARG A 102 7.90 14.53 23.70
CA ARG A 102 7.47 15.86 24.18
C ARG A 102 6.52 15.78 25.38
N SER A 103 6.15 14.57 25.82
CA SER A 103 5.15 14.33 26.85
C SER A 103 5.56 14.85 28.23
N GLU A 104 6.85 15.01 28.52
CA GLU A 104 7.35 15.45 29.82
C GLU A 104 6.98 16.92 30.12
N LYS A 105 7.26 17.83 29.18
CA LYS A 105 6.82 19.23 29.27
C LYS A 105 5.29 19.32 29.29
N ARG A 106 4.64 18.48 28.50
CA ARG A 106 3.18 18.45 28.34
C ARG A 106 2.46 17.89 29.56
N ALA A 107 3.05 16.94 30.28
CA ALA A 107 2.48 16.36 31.50
C ALA A 107 2.34 17.42 32.60
N ARG A 108 3.28 18.37 32.70
CA ARG A 108 3.21 19.49 33.65
C ARG A 108 2.03 20.42 33.33
N GLU A 109 1.85 20.74 32.06
CA GLU A 109 0.73 21.55 31.57
C GLU A 109 -0.63 20.87 31.82
N ILE A 110 -0.74 19.59 31.50
CA ILE A 110 -1.95 18.79 31.74
C ILE A 110 -2.25 18.68 33.24
N GLY A 111 -1.22 18.53 34.08
CA GLY A 111 -1.33 18.51 35.53
C GLY A 111 -1.93 19.80 36.08
N ILE A 112 -1.47 20.95 35.59
CA ILE A 112 -2.02 22.28 35.94
C ILE A 112 -3.48 22.40 35.48
N ARG A 113 -3.80 22.01 34.24
CA ARG A 113 -5.18 22.06 33.72
C ARG A 113 -6.13 21.15 34.49
N LYS A 114 -5.71 19.94 34.87
CA LYS A 114 -6.52 19.04 35.72
C LYS A 114 -6.71 19.59 37.13
N SER A 115 -5.73 20.27 37.71
CA SER A 115 -5.90 20.93 39.02
C SER A 115 -6.89 22.10 38.98
N ILE A 116 -7.07 22.71 37.82
CA ILE A 116 -8.05 23.80 37.58
C ILE A 116 -9.42 23.23 37.16
N GLY A 117 -9.59 21.90 37.10
CA GLY A 117 -10.88 21.24 36.85
C GLY A 117 -11.12 20.75 35.43
N SER A 118 -10.10 20.72 34.56
CA SER A 118 -10.28 20.21 33.19
C SER A 118 -10.58 18.71 33.18
N LEU A 119 -11.65 18.33 32.48
CA LEU A 119 -12.12 16.94 32.36
C LEU A 119 -11.24 16.14 31.40
N ARG A 120 -11.07 14.84 31.67
CA ARG A 120 -10.27 13.92 30.84
C ARG A 120 -10.71 13.93 29.36
N GLY A 121 -12.00 14.06 29.09
CA GLY A 121 -12.55 14.10 27.73
C GLY A 121 -12.09 15.31 26.91
N GLN A 122 -11.98 16.49 27.53
CA GLN A 122 -11.53 17.72 26.86
C GLN A 122 -10.08 17.60 26.38
N LEU A 123 -9.23 16.99 27.23
CA LEU A 123 -7.83 16.71 26.90
C LEU A 123 -7.71 15.71 25.74
N VAL A 124 -8.51 14.64 25.76
CA VAL A 124 -8.52 13.64 24.69
C VAL A 124 -8.95 14.25 23.36
N GLN A 125 -10.04 15.03 23.34
CA GLN A 125 -10.50 15.72 22.13
C GLN A 125 -9.45 16.69 21.59
N GLN A 126 -8.77 17.45 22.45
CA GLN A 126 -7.70 18.34 22.02
C GLN A 126 -6.55 17.57 21.35
N PHE A 127 -6.10 16.45 21.93
CA PHE A 127 -5.00 15.68 21.34
C PHE A 127 -5.36 15.04 20.00
N PHE A 128 -6.58 14.51 19.86
CA PHE A 128 -7.04 14.00 18.57
C PHE A 128 -7.21 15.11 17.54
N GLY A 129 -7.69 16.30 17.94
CA GLY A 129 -7.80 17.46 17.06
C GLY A 129 -6.44 17.94 16.55
N GLU A 130 -5.43 18.03 17.42
CA GLU A 130 -4.07 18.38 17.01
C GLU A 130 -3.45 17.33 16.09
N ALA A 131 -3.60 16.04 16.40
CA ALA A 131 -3.10 14.97 15.54
C ALA A 131 -3.76 15.02 14.16
N PHE A 132 -5.08 15.20 14.11
CA PHE A 132 -5.83 15.36 12.87
C PHE A 132 -5.36 16.55 12.05
N MET A 133 -5.15 17.71 12.69
CA MET A 133 -4.69 18.92 11.99
C MET A 133 -3.31 18.74 11.37
N VAL A 134 -2.37 18.11 12.09
CA VAL A 134 -1.03 17.80 11.58
C VAL A 134 -1.09 16.82 10.40
N VAL A 135 -1.90 15.77 10.51
CA VAL A 135 -2.07 14.78 9.43
C VAL A 135 -2.73 15.41 8.20
N ALA A 136 -3.76 16.25 8.38
CA ALA A 136 -4.44 16.94 7.29
C ALA A 136 -3.50 17.87 6.52
N ILE A 137 -2.70 18.67 7.23
CA ILE A 137 -1.68 19.54 6.61
C ILE A 137 -0.64 18.68 5.86
N SER A 138 -0.19 17.59 6.47
CA SER A 138 0.77 16.66 5.85
C SER A 138 0.21 16.03 4.57
N ALA A 139 -1.08 15.69 4.54
CA ALA A 139 -1.74 15.13 3.37
C ALA A 139 -1.81 16.13 2.20
N ILE A 140 -2.08 17.42 2.49
CA ILE A 140 -2.06 18.49 1.47
C ILE A 140 -0.65 18.64 0.90
N VAL A 141 0.37 18.67 1.76
CA VAL A 141 1.78 18.75 1.33
C VAL A 141 2.17 17.52 0.50
N ALA A 142 1.72 16.33 0.89
CA ALA A 142 1.97 15.11 0.14
C ALA A 142 1.34 15.14 -1.26
N LEU A 143 0.08 15.58 -1.38
CA LEU A 143 -0.59 15.73 -2.68
C LEU A 143 0.15 16.73 -3.58
N ALA A 144 0.59 17.86 -3.03
CA ALA A 144 1.37 18.84 -3.78
C ALA A 144 2.72 18.28 -4.24
N ALA A 145 3.42 17.54 -3.36
CA ALA A 145 4.68 16.90 -3.70
C ALA A 145 4.52 15.83 -4.80
N VAL A 146 3.47 15.00 -4.71
CA VAL A 146 3.16 13.99 -5.73
C VAL A 146 2.87 14.66 -7.06
N GLN A 147 2.02 15.69 -7.09
CA GLN A 147 1.69 16.45 -8.30
C GLN A 147 2.94 17.06 -8.96
N LEU A 148 3.89 17.56 -8.17
CA LEU A 148 5.14 18.14 -8.68
C LEU A 148 6.11 17.08 -9.21
N SER A 149 6.14 15.89 -8.58
CA SER A 149 7.02 14.78 -8.97
C SER A 149 6.52 13.99 -10.19
N LEU A 150 5.21 14.08 -10.48
CA LEU A 150 4.52 13.28 -11.50
C LEU A 150 5.07 13.46 -12.93
N PRO A 151 5.37 14.68 -13.41
CA PRO A 151 5.94 14.88 -14.74
C PRO A 151 7.31 14.21 -14.89
N TRP A 152 8.15 14.32 -13.86
CA TRP A 152 9.48 13.69 -13.84
C TRP A 152 9.35 12.16 -13.82
N PHE A 153 8.42 11.63 -13.02
CA PHE A 153 8.14 10.20 -12.98
C PHE A 153 7.62 9.68 -14.32
N ASN A 154 6.72 10.40 -14.98
CA ASN A 154 6.17 10.04 -16.30
C ASN A 154 7.26 10.01 -17.37
N ALA A 155 8.19 10.98 -17.34
CA ALA A 155 9.33 11.02 -18.27
C ALA A 155 10.27 9.83 -18.09
N VAL A 156 10.60 9.45 -16.85
CA VAL A 156 11.50 8.34 -16.56
C VAL A 156 10.84 6.97 -16.78
N SER A 157 9.55 6.85 -16.45
CA SER A 157 8.82 5.58 -16.54
C SER A 157 8.23 5.31 -17.93
N GLY A 158 8.18 6.31 -18.82
CA GLY A 158 7.52 6.22 -20.11
C GLY A 158 6.00 5.97 -20.00
N LYS A 159 5.39 6.34 -18.86
CA LYS A 159 3.96 6.14 -18.59
C LYS A 159 3.24 7.48 -18.46
N ASN A 160 1.97 7.51 -18.82
CA ASN A 160 1.08 8.64 -18.60
C ASN A 160 0.24 8.39 -17.34
N MET A 161 0.82 8.61 -16.16
CA MET A 161 0.06 8.62 -14.92
C MET A 161 -0.47 10.03 -14.65
N ALA A 162 -1.67 10.10 -14.06
CA ALA A 162 -2.28 11.32 -13.58
C ALA A 162 -3.06 11.02 -12.29
N LEU A 163 -3.13 11.99 -11.39
CA LEU A 163 -3.97 11.88 -10.21
C LEU A 163 -5.45 11.97 -10.63
N PRO A 164 -6.30 11.01 -10.22
CA PRO A 164 -7.72 11.01 -10.56
C PRO A 164 -8.50 12.01 -9.69
N MET A 165 -8.16 13.30 -9.80
CA MET A 165 -8.75 14.39 -9.00
C MET A 165 -10.27 14.51 -9.17
N GLY A 166 -10.80 14.09 -10.32
CA GLY A 166 -12.24 14.09 -10.61
C GLY A 166 -13.02 12.90 -10.05
N SER A 167 -12.34 11.91 -9.46
CA SER A 167 -13.01 10.73 -8.90
C SER A 167 -13.43 10.96 -7.44
N PRO A 168 -14.72 10.89 -7.09
CA PRO A 168 -15.16 10.98 -5.69
C PRO A 168 -14.58 9.86 -4.82
N LEU A 169 -14.38 8.68 -5.40
CA LEU A 169 -13.82 7.53 -4.71
C LEU A 169 -12.37 7.79 -4.25
N PHE A 170 -11.58 8.50 -5.05
CA PHE A 170 -10.21 8.88 -4.67
C PHE A 170 -10.20 9.74 -3.41
N TRP A 171 -11.07 10.76 -3.35
CA TRP A 171 -11.19 11.63 -2.17
C TRP A 171 -11.74 10.90 -0.96
N ALA A 172 -12.69 9.96 -1.15
CA ALA A 172 -13.22 9.14 -0.06
C ALA A 172 -12.13 8.25 0.55
N ILE A 173 -11.30 7.60 -0.26
CA ILE A 173 -10.16 6.79 0.21
C ILE A 173 -9.14 7.68 0.91
N MET A 174 -8.78 8.83 0.33
CA MET A 174 -7.84 9.78 0.95
C MET A 174 -8.33 10.28 2.31
N ALA A 175 -9.61 10.63 2.43
CA ALA A 175 -10.22 11.01 3.70
C ALA A 175 -10.15 9.86 4.70
N GLY A 176 -10.45 8.63 4.28
CA GLY A 176 -10.32 7.43 5.11
C GLY A 176 -8.90 7.22 5.62
N VAL A 177 -7.88 7.40 4.78
CA VAL A 177 -6.47 7.28 5.16
C VAL A 177 -6.06 8.37 6.15
N VAL A 178 -6.46 9.62 5.94
CA VAL A 178 -6.21 10.74 6.87
C VAL A 178 -6.84 10.48 8.23
N LEU A 179 -8.08 10.01 8.25
CA LEU A 179 -8.81 9.74 9.49
C LEU A 179 -8.20 8.55 10.24
N PHE A 180 -7.88 7.46 9.52
CA PHE A 180 -7.20 6.30 10.07
C PHE A 180 -5.83 6.67 10.68
N THR A 181 -5.00 7.41 9.94
CA THR A 181 -3.67 7.83 10.42
C THR A 181 -3.74 8.78 11.60
N ALA A 182 -4.67 9.74 11.61
CA ALA A 182 -4.89 10.63 12.74
C ALA A 182 -5.32 9.87 14.00
N LEU A 183 -6.20 8.88 13.85
CA LEU A 183 -6.63 8.03 14.96
C LEU A 183 -5.48 7.17 15.50
N VAL A 184 -4.76 6.46 14.63
CA VAL A 184 -3.64 5.60 15.03
C VAL A 184 -2.53 6.43 15.67
N ALA A 185 -2.10 7.52 15.02
CA ALA A 185 -1.00 8.35 15.50
C ALA A 185 -1.37 9.14 16.78
N GLY A 186 -2.64 9.54 16.93
CA GLY A 186 -3.16 10.25 18.10
C GLY A 186 -3.52 9.34 19.28
N SER A 187 -3.76 8.04 19.05
CA SER A 187 -4.26 7.10 20.06
C SER A 187 -3.36 6.98 21.29
N TYR A 188 -2.07 6.73 21.09
CA TYR A 188 -1.13 6.48 22.19
C TYR A 188 -0.92 7.75 23.04
N PRO A 189 -0.63 8.93 22.47
CA PRO A 189 -0.58 10.17 23.27
C PRO A 189 -1.89 10.46 23.97
N ALA A 190 -3.04 10.39 23.27
CA ALA A 190 -4.32 10.77 23.85
C ALA A 190 -4.74 9.87 25.02
N LEU A 191 -4.56 8.55 24.90
CA LEU A 191 -4.96 7.61 25.94
C LEU A 191 -3.95 7.55 27.10
N TYR A 192 -2.65 7.54 26.78
CA TYR A 192 -1.59 7.44 27.78
C TYR A 192 -1.44 8.74 28.58
N LEU A 193 -1.37 9.91 27.92
CA LEU A 193 -1.23 11.20 28.61
C LEU A 193 -2.48 11.64 29.37
N SER A 194 -3.68 11.35 28.84
CA SER A 194 -4.92 11.73 29.53
C SER A 194 -5.15 10.94 30.82
N SER A 195 -4.52 9.77 30.96
CA SER A 195 -4.64 8.91 32.15
C SER A 195 -3.84 9.41 33.36
N PHE A 196 -2.98 10.42 33.20
CA PHE A 196 -2.11 10.86 34.29
C PHE A 196 -2.87 11.56 35.43
N ASN A 197 -2.57 11.15 36.67
CA ASN A 197 -3.10 11.76 37.89
C ASN A 197 -2.26 12.98 38.31
N ALA A 198 -2.91 14.15 38.41
CA ALA A 198 -2.29 15.44 38.71
C ALA A 198 -1.49 15.44 40.04
N VAL A 199 -1.96 14.70 41.04
CA VAL A 199 -1.34 14.62 42.38
C VAL A 199 0.04 13.96 42.36
N LYS A 200 0.26 12.98 41.47
CA LYS A 200 1.59 12.32 41.33
C LYS A 200 2.56 13.20 40.52
N ILE A 201 2.08 13.95 39.53
CA ILE A 201 2.93 14.81 38.68
C ILE A 201 3.51 15.99 39.47
N LEU A 202 2.70 16.62 40.34
CA LEU A 202 3.11 17.82 41.10
C LEU A 202 4.06 17.51 42.27
N LYS A 203 4.06 16.28 42.80
CA LYS A 203 4.95 15.86 43.90
C LYS A 203 6.38 15.48 43.48
N GLY A 204 6.74 15.60 42.20
CA GLY A 204 8.11 15.34 41.71
C GLY A 204 8.62 13.89 41.84
N THR A 205 7.85 12.99 42.45
CA THR A 205 8.15 11.56 42.65
C THR A 205 7.88 10.71 41.40
N PHE A 206 7.66 11.35 40.26
CA PHE A 206 7.45 10.70 38.97
C PHE A 206 8.79 10.20 38.41
N LYS A 207 9.30 9.08 38.94
CA LYS A 207 10.22 8.25 38.15
C LYS A 207 9.38 7.62 37.04
N ILE A 208 9.56 8.07 35.80
CA ILE A 208 9.02 7.38 34.62
C ILE A 208 9.53 5.95 34.69
N GLY A 209 8.67 5.03 35.14
CA GLY A 209 9.04 3.64 35.37
C GLY A 209 9.59 3.02 34.09
N GLY A 210 10.73 2.33 34.19
CA GLY A 210 11.50 1.76 33.08
C GLY A 210 10.73 0.79 32.16
N GLN A 211 9.50 0.41 32.50
CA GLN A 211 8.66 -0.51 31.73
C GLN A 211 8.02 0.14 30.48
N GLY A 212 7.81 1.46 30.45
CA GLY A 212 7.29 2.17 29.25
C GLY A 212 8.37 2.59 28.23
N LEU A 213 9.65 2.47 28.59
CA LEU A 213 10.80 2.86 27.75
C LEU A 213 11.25 1.74 26.80
N VAL A 214 10.98 0.47 27.14
CA VAL A 214 11.41 -0.70 26.37
C VAL A 214 10.68 -0.80 25.02
N PRO A 215 9.33 -0.67 24.92
CA PRO A 215 8.65 -0.70 23.62
C PRO A 215 9.13 0.44 22.72
N ARG A 216 9.35 1.62 23.29
CA ARG A 216 9.82 2.81 22.56
C ARG A 216 11.21 2.61 21.94
N ARG A 217 12.17 2.08 22.71
CA ARG A 217 13.53 1.82 22.20
C ARG A 217 13.50 0.78 21.08
N ILE A 218 12.72 -0.28 21.24
CA ILE A 218 12.56 -1.32 20.22
C ILE A 218 11.96 -0.74 18.94
N LEU A 219 10.86 0.03 19.01
CA LEU A 219 10.24 0.62 17.82
C LEU A 219 11.17 1.57 17.05
N VAL A 220 11.97 2.39 17.76
CA VAL A 220 12.91 3.32 17.12
C VAL A 220 14.05 2.57 16.44
N VAL A 221 14.61 1.55 17.11
CA VAL A 221 15.68 0.73 16.53
C VAL A 221 15.17 0.05 15.27
N VAL A 222 13.99 -0.56 15.29
CA VAL A 222 13.37 -1.17 14.10
C VAL A 222 13.20 -0.14 12.98
N GLN A 223 12.71 1.06 13.26
CA GLN A 223 12.55 2.12 12.25
C GLN A 223 13.89 2.46 11.58
N PHE A 224 14.94 2.75 12.37
CA PHE A 224 16.25 3.10 11.83
C PHE A 224 16.89 1.94 11.08
N THR A 225 16.78 0.70 11.59
CA THR A 225 17.27 -0.50 10.92
C THR A 225 16.63 -0.65 9.54
N VAL A 226 15.31 -0.49 9.43
CA VAL A 226 14.62 -0.60 8.13
C VAL A 226 15.05 0.51 7.18
N SER A 227 15.16 1.76 7.64
CA SER A 227 15.66 2.85 6.79
C SER A 227 17.07 2.59 6.28
N ILE A 228 17.98 2.10 7.14
CA ILE A 228 19.35 1.76 6.75
C ILE A 228 19.38 0.64 5.71
N ILE A 229 18.58 -0.42 5.90
CA ILE A 229 18.48 -1.53 4.94
C ILE A 229 18.00 -1.03 3.57
N ILE A 230 16.96 -0.18 3.52
CA ILE A 230 16.44 0.37 2.26
C ILE A 230 17.48 1.25 1.57
N THR A 231 18.19 2.10 2.33
CA THR A 231 19.23 2.96 1.77
C THR A 231 20.39 2.15 1.19
N ILE A 232 20.89 1.15 1.92
CA ILE A 232 21.96 0.25 1.44
C ILE A 232 21.48 -0.52 0.21
N GLY A 233 20.26 -1.06 0.24
CA GLY A 233 19.69 -1.79 -0.89
C GLY A 233 19.60 -0.93 -2.15
N THR A 234 19.15 0.33 -2.01
CA THR A 234 19.10 1.29 -3.12
C THR A 234 20.49 1.59 -3.70
N ILE A 235 21.50 1.75 -2.83
CA ILE A 235 22.89 1.98 -3.26
C ILE A 235 23.42 0.77 -4.03
N ILE A 236 23.19 -0.45 -3.55
CA ILE A 236 23.64 -1.67 -4.23
C ILE A 236 22.99 -1.79 -5.60
N VAL A 237 21.66 -1.60 -5.70
CA VAL A 237 20.96 -1.66 -6.99
C VAL A 237 21.48 -0.60 -7.96
N TYR A 238 21.71 0.62 -7.46
CA TYR A 238 22.28 1.69 -8.27
C TYR A 238 23.68 1.31 -8.79
N GLN A 239 24.54 0.76 -7.93
CA GLN A 239 25.87 0.28 -8.32
C GLN A 239 25.79 -0.86 -9.34
N GLN A 240 24.86 -1.79 -9.20
CA GLN A 240 24.63 -2.87 -10.17
C GLN A 240 24.19 -2.34 -11.54
N ILE A 241 23.32 -1.32 -11.57
CA ILE A 241 22.91 -0.67 -12.81
C ILE A 241 24.10 0.00 -13.49
N GLN A 242 24.94 0.72 -12.75
CA GLN A 242 26.13 1.35 -13.31
C GLN A 242 27.15 0.32 -13.80
N TYR A 243 27.40 -0.73 -13.02
CA TYR A 243 28.27 -1.84 -13.40
C TYR A 243 27.77 -2.54 -14.68
N ALA A 244 26.46 -2.74 -14.82
CA ALA A 244 25.87 -3.30 -16.04
C ALA A 244 25.99 -2.37 -17.26
N LYS A 245 25.91 -1.05 -17.06
CA LYS A 245 26.09 -0.05 -18.13
C LYS A 245 27.54 0.07 -18.60
N GLU A 246 28.49 -0.04 -17.68
CA GLU A 246 29.93 0.10 -17.96
C GLU A 246 30.58 -1.21 -18.40
N ARG A 247 29.89 -2.34 -18.30
CA ARG A 247 30.38 -3.62 -18.77
C ARG A 247 30.52 -3.57 -20.30
N PRO A 248 31.72 -3.79 -20.87
CA PRO A 248 31.87 -3.85 -22.31
C PRO A 248 30.98 -4.96 -22.86
N VAL A 249 30.05 -4.59 -23.74
CA VAL A 249 29.27 -5.53 -24.54
C VAL A 249 30.27 -6.25 -25.44
N GLY A 250 30.70 -7.45 -25.05
CA GLY A 250 31.75 -8.23 -25.70
C GLY A 250 31.40 -8.76 -27.09
N TYR A 251 30.68 -7.99 -27.89
CA TYR A 251 30.50 -8.23 -29.32
C TYR A 251 31.51 -7.37 -30.08
N THR A 252 32.65 -7.98 -30.36
CA THR A 252 33.44 -7.68 -31.58
C THR A 252 33.13 -8.75 -32.59
#